data_AF-A0AAU7B290-F1
#
_entry.id   AF-A0AAU7B290-F1
#
_cell.length_a   1.000
_cell.length_b   1.000
_cell.length_c   1.000
_cell.angle_alpha   90.00
_cell.angle_beta   90.00
_cell.angle_gamma   90.00
#
_symmetry.space_group_name_H-M   'P 1'
#
loop_
_entity.id
_entity.type
_entity.pdbx_description
1 polymer ?
#
loop_
_entity_poly.entity_id
_entity_poly.type
_entity_poly.pdbx_seq_one_letter_code
_entity_poly.pdbx_strand_id
1 'polypeptide(L)'
;MYDERTELIHVSIPGSSHDPRDRREPPPGVVFHYVPEFHPDDVTVHRGIPVTSVARTLVDCAEDATPDELRGMFARAYEQGILDLDAVDACLQRIEWRPSLPLVRRVLEEFRGLVEAIEEGPGSGC
;
A
#
# COMPACT_ATOMS: atom_id res chain seq x y z
N MET A 1 -8.02 -30.04 10.55
CA MET A 1 -6.57 -30.07 10.34
C MET A 1 -6.30 -29.02 9.29
N TYR A 2 -5.85 -27.83 9.69
CA TYR A 2 -5.58 -26.73 8.75
C TYR A 2 -4.19 -26.96 8.13
N ASP A 3 -4.11 -26.82 6.81
CA ASP A 3 -2.91 -26.99 5.99
C ASP A 3 -1.86 -25.93 6.36
N GLU A 4 -0.60 -26.34 6.47
CA GLU A 4 0.56 -25.54 6.88
C GLU A 4 0.95 -24.48 5.82
N ARG A 5 0.16 -24.34 4.75
CA ARG A 5 0.26 -23.30 3.72
C ARG A 5 -0.96 -22.40 3.58
N THR A 6 -1.91 -22.39 4.53
CA THR A 6 -2.98 -21.38 4.49
C THR A 6 -2.39 -20.01 4.86
N GLU A 7 -1.96 -19.26 3.85
CA GLU A 7 -1.77 -17.82 3.96
C GLU A 7 -3.06 -17.23 4.53
N LEU A 8 -2.96 -16.54 5.66
CA LEU A 8 -4.09 -15.93 6.33
C LEU A 8 -4.71 -14.86 5.42
N ILE A 9 -6.02 -14.64 5.53
CA ILE A 9 -6.68 -13.54 4.84
C ILE A 9 -6.65 -12.32 5.76
N HIS A 10 -5.92 -11.29 5.36
CA HIS A 10 -5.84 -10.02 6.08
C HIS A 10 -6.99 -9.11 5.64
N VAL A 11 -7.80 -8.65 6.60
CA VAL A 11 -8.95 -7.78 6.34
C VAL A 11 -8.87 -6.55 7.23
N SER A 12 -8.86 -5.37 6.62
CA SER A 12 -8.94 -4.10 7.33
C SER A 12 -10.40 -3.73 7.61
N ILE A 13 -10.73 -3.40 8.85
CA ILE A 13 -12.09 -3.04 9.29
C ILE A 13 -12.08 -1.72 10.07
N PRO A 14 -13.14 -0.90 9.94
CA PRO A 14 -13.26 0.32 10.72
C PRO A 14 -13.42 -0.01 12.22
N GLY A 15 -12.72 0.74 13.07
CA GLY A 15 -12.85 0.67 14.52
C GLY A 15 -11.50 0.68 15.24
N SER A 16 -11.51 0.27 16.50
CA SER A 16 -10.29 0.13 17.31
C SER A 16 -10.24 -1.21 18.02
N SER A 17 -9.07 -1.87 17.99
CA SER A 17 -8.83 -3.09 18.77
C SER A 17 -8.87 -2.85 20.28
N HIS A 18 -8.70 -1.59 20.71
CA HIS A 18 -8.76 -1.17 22.10
C HIS A 18 -10.17 -0.76 22.56
N ASP A 19 -11.13 -0.63 21.64
CA ASP A 19 -12.53 -0.39 21.99
C ASP A 19 -13.28 -1.73 22.12
N PRO A 20 -13.69 -2.14 23.34
CA PRO A 20 -14.39 -3.40 23.53
C PRO A 20 -15.74 -3.48 22.80
N ARG A 21 -16.30 -2.33 22.37
CA ARG A 21 -17.55 -2.28 21.59
C ARG A 21 -17.33 -2.67 20.12
N ASP A 22 -16.13 -2.49 19.61
CA ASP A 22 -15.75 -2.81 18.24
C ASP A 22 -15.12 -4.21 18.11
N ARG A 23 -14.81 -4.85 19.25
CA ARG A 23 -14.13 -6.15 19.28
C ARG A 23 -14.99 -7.25 18.68
N ARG A 24 -14.63 -7.66 17.46
CA ARG A 24 -15.20 -8.79 16.73
C ARG A 24 -14.21 -9.95 16.70
N GLU A 25 -14.73 -11.17 16.85
CA GLU A 25 -13.95 -12.38 16.62
C GLU A 25 -13.85 -12.66 15.11
N PRO A 26 -12.64 -12.80 14.53
CA PRO A 26 -12.51 -13.11 13.13
C PRO A 26 -12.90 -14.59 12.86
N PRO A 27 -13.49 -14.89 11.69
CA PRO A 27 -13.68 -16.27 11.25
C PRO A 27 -12.34 -17.04 11.17
N PRO A 28 -12.35 -18.38 11.22
CA PRO A 28 -11.13 -19.18 11.03
C PRO A 28 -10.40 -18.82 9.73
N GLY A 29 -9.09 -18.57 9.83
CA GLY A 29 -8.23 -18.19 8.70
C GLY A 29 -8.26 -16.70 8.33
N VAL A 30 -8.97 -15.86 9.07
CA VAL A 30 -9.05 -14.40 8.85
C VAL A 30 -8.34 -13.65 9.97
N VAL A 31 -7.62 -12.58 9.62
CA VAL A 31 -7.01 -11.64 10.56
C VAL A 31 -7.62 -10.27 10.36
N PHE A 32 -8.18 -9.69 11.43
CA PHE A 32 -8.70 -8.32 11.41
C PHE A 32 -7.64 -7.30 11.78
N HIS A 33 -7.46 -6.30 10.93
CA HIS A 33 -6.69 -5.09 11.19
C HIS A 33 -7.68 -3.95 11.43
N TYR A 34 -7.70 -3.42 12.64
CA TYR A 34 -8.58 -2.28 12.96
C TYR A 34 -7.90 -1.00 12.50
N VAL A 35 -8.59 -0.24 11.66
CA VAL A 35 -8.10 1.02 11.10
C VAL A 35 -9.19 2.09 11.21
N PRO A 36 -8.83 3.39 11.17
CA PRO A 36 -9.80 4.43 10.85
C PRO A 36 -10.50 4.13 9.53
N GLU A 37 -11.68 4.72 9.32
CA GLU A 37 -12.36 4.62 8.04
C GLU A 37 -11.44 5.09 6.91
N PHE A 38 -11.31 4.28 5.86
CA PHE A 38 -10.46 4.61 4.73
C PHE A 38 -11.01 5.83 3.98
N HIS A 39 -10.11 6.66 3.49
CA HIS A 39 -10.49 7.65 2.48
C HIS A 39 -10.98 6.92 1.22
N PRO A 40 -12.00 7.43 0.50
CA PRO A 40 -12.52 6.78 -0.71
C PRO A 40 -11.45 6.38 -1.74
N ASP A 41 -10.45 7.25 -2.01
CA ASP A 41 -9.38 6.92 -2.97
C ASP A 41 -8.31 5.94 -2.43
N ASP A 42 -8.35 5.59 -1.15
CA ASP A 42 -7.50 4.54 -0.57
C ASP A 42 -8.10 3.14 -0.79
N VAL A 43 -9.32 3.07 -1.34
CA VAL A 43 -10.05 1.84 -1.63
C VAL A 43 -10.36 1.76 -3.12
N THR A 44 -10.27 0.55 -3.67
CA THR A 44 -10.73 0.24 -5.02
C THR A 44 -11.48 -1.10 -5.02
N VAL A 45 -12.07 -1.47 -6.15
CA VAL A 45 -12.78 -2.74 -6.30
C VAL A 45 -12.03 -3.63 -7.27
N HIS A 46 -11.56 -4.78 -6.77
CA HIS A 46 -10.98 -5.83 -7.60
C HIS A 46 -11.90 -7.05 -7.62
N ARG A 47 -12.42 -7.41 -8.79
CA ARG A 47 -13.35 -8.55 -8.98
C ARG A 47 -14.60 -8.50 -8.07
N GLY A 48 -15.11 -7.29 -7.84
CA GLY A 48 -16.28 -7.07 -6.97
C GLY A 48 -15.97 -7.05 -5.48
N ILE A 49 -14.70 -7.17 -5.08
CA ILE A 49 -14.26 -7.14 -3.68
C ILE A 49 -13.58 -5.79 -3.42
N PRO A 50 -13.98 -5.05 -2.38
CA PRO A 50 -13.27 -3.85 -1.95
C PRO A 50 -11.89 -4.25 -1.42
N VAL A 51 -10.85 -3.63 -1.96
CA VAL A 51 -9.45 -3.82 -1.60
C VAL A 51 -8.78 -2.45 -1.46
N THR A 52 -7.62 -2.40 -0.84
CA THR A 52 -6.80 -1.18 -0.82
C THR A 52 -6.38 -0.79 -2.25
N SER A 53 -6.35 0.51 -2.54
CA SER A 53 -5.76 1.00 -3.79
C SER A 53 -4.27 0.64 -3.86
N VAL A 54 -3.65 0.71 -5.04
CA VAL A 54 -2.20 0.43 -5.19
C VAL A 54 -1.39 1.35 -4.29
N ALA A 55 -1.71 2.65 -4.28
CA ALA A 55 -1.08 3.63 -3.42
C ALA A 55 -1.17 3.24 -1.94
N ARG A 56 -2.37 2.89 -1.47
CA ARG A 56 -2.59 2.49 -0.08
C ARG A 56 -1.86 1.19 0.27
N THR A 57 -1.86 0.22 -0.64
CA THR A 57 -1.20 -1.08 -0.47
C THR A 57 0.31 -0.91 -0.31
N LEU A 58 0.95 -0.04 -1.10
CA LEU A 58 2.39 0.25 -0.97
C LEU A 58 2.72 0.87 0.39
N VAL A 59 1.85 1.72 0.92
CA VAL A 59 2.05 2.30 2.26
C VAL A 59 1.83 1.26 3.37
N ASP A 60 0.81 0.43 3.26
CA ASP A 60 0.52 -0.62 4.25
C ASP A 60 1.65 -1.67 4.29
N CYS A 61 2.15 -2.11 3.13
CA CYS A 61 3.27 -3.07 3.06
C CYS A 61 4.58 -2.51 3.60
N ALA A 62 4.80 -1.18 3.56
CA ALA A 62 6.03 -0.58 4.03
C ALA A 62 6.26 -0.70 5.54
N GLU A 63 5.24 -1.07 6.31
CA GLU A 63 5.37 -1.32 7.75
C GLU A 63 6.21 -2.57 8.05
N ASP A 64 6.08 -3.60 7.21
CA ASP A 64 6.77 -4.89 7.37
C ASP A 64 7.87 -5.14 6.31
N ALA A 65 7.92 -4.34 5.25
CA ALA A 65 8.89 -4.50 4.18
C ALA A 65 10.25 -3.86 4.50
N THR A 66 11.32 -4.50 4.07
CA THR A 66 12.64 -3.88 3.95
C THR A 66 12.65 -2.82 2.83
N PRO A 67 13.63 -1.89 2.84
CA PRO A 67 13.74 -0.89 1.76
C PRO A 67 13.81 -1.49 0.35
N ASP A 68 14.51 -2.61 0.17
CA ASP A 68 14.67 -3.24 -1.14
C ASP A 68 13.40 -3.98 -1.59
N GLU A 69 12.67 -4.59 -0.65
CA GLU A 69 11.35 -5.16 -0.94
C GLU A 69 10.36 -4.07 -1.35
N LEU A 70 10.35 -2.93 -0.66
CA LEU A 70 9.48 -1.81 -1.02
C LEU A 70 9.81 -1.26 -2.41
N ARG A 71 11.09 -1.08 -2.74
CA ARG A 71 11.51 -0.72 -4.11
C ARG A 71 11.06 -1.74 -5.14
N GLY A 72 11.18 -3.04 -4.83
CA GLY A 72 10.69 -4.11 -5.68
C GLY A 72 9.19 -4.04 -5.94
N MET A 73 8.40 -3.68 -4.92
CA MET A 73 6.96 -3.48 -5.07
C MET A 73 6.63 -2.28 -5.96
N PHE A 74 7.32 -1.15 -5.79
CA PHE A 74 7.18 0.02 -6.67
C PHE A 74 7.57 -0.33 -8.12
N ALA A 75 8.71 -1.01 -8.32
CA ALA A 75 9.18 -1.43 -9.64
C ALA A 75 8.14 -2.33 -10.33
N ARG A 76 7.61 -3.32 -9.61
CA ARG A 76 6.57 -4.21 -10.13
C ARG A 76 5.29 -3.45 -10.49
N ALA A 77 4.85 -2.51 -9.66
CA ALA A 77 3.68 -1.69 -9.96
C ALA A 77 3.90 -0.81 -11.21
N TYR A 78 5.11 -0.26 -11.36
CA TYR A 78 5.52 0.51 -12.53
C TYR A 78 5.52 -0.33 -13.80
N GLU A 79 6.17 -1.50 -13.78
CA GLU A 79 6.22 -2.45 -14.90
C GLU A 79 4.81 -2.93 -15.34
N GLN A 80 3.88 -3.02 -14.39
CA GLN A 80 2.49 -3.37 -14.65
C GLN A 80 1.64 -2.20 -15.15
N GLY A 81 2.18 -0.97 -15.17
CA GLY A 81 1.46 0.23 -15.58
C GLY A 81 0.36 0.65 -14.60
N ILE A 82 0.46 0.26 -13.33
CA ILE A 82 -0.54 0.54 -12.28
C ILE A 82 -0.01 1.45 -11.16
N LEU A 83 1.25 1.90 -11.27
CA LEU A 83 1.84 2.85 -10.33
C LEU A 83 1.43 4.28 -10.67
N ASP A 84 0.78 4.94 -9.72
CA ASP A 84 0.47 6.37 -9.76
C ASP A 84 1.20 7.05 -8.59
N LEU A 85 2.25 7.81 -8.91
CA LEU A 85 3.12 8.47 -7.91
C LEU A 85 2.40 9.61 -7.18
N ASP A 86 1.43 10.26 -7.83
CA ASP A 86 0.66 11.35 -7.23
C ASP A 86 -0.40 10.79 -6.28
N ALA A 87 -1.01 9.65 -6.62
CA ALA A 87 -1.88 8.92 -5.71
C ALA A 87 -1.13 8.42 -4.46
N VAL A 88 0.13 7.97 -4.61
CA VAL A 88 0.98 7.60 -3.46
C VAL A 88 1.24 8.82 -2.57
N ASP A 89 1.60 9.96 -3.14
CA ASP A 89 1.82 11.18 -2.35
C ASP A 89 0.55 11.64 -1.63
N ALA A 90 -0.59 11.67 -2.33
CA ALA A 90 -1.88 12.02 -1.75
C ALA A 90 -2.27 11.06 -0.61
N CYS A 91 -2.02 9.76 -0.76
CA CYS A 91 -2.22 8.78 0.31
C CYS A 91 -1.36 9.09 1.54
N LEU A 92 -0.08 9.43 1.35
CA LEU A 92 0.84 9.79 2.44
C LEU A 92 0.42 11.07 3.18
N GLN A 93 -0.27 12.00 2.50
CA GLN A 93 -0.79 13.23 3.13
C GLN A 93 -2.01 12.97 4.03
N ARG A 94 -2.75 11.88 3.81
CA ARG A 94 -3.95 11.52 4.60
C ARG A 94 -3.62 10.74 5.86
N ILE A 95 -2.46 10.09 5.91
CA ILE A 95 -2.07 9.23 7.02
C ILE A 95 -1.46 10.09 8.12
N GLU A 96 -2.11 10.09 9.29
CA GLU A 96 -1.70 10.90 10.44
C GLU A 96 -0.28 10.56 10.91
N TRP A 97 0.02 9.27 11.11
CA TRP A 97 1.35 8.84 11.53
C TRP A 97 1.58 7.34 11.29
N ARG A 98 2.74 6.98 10.71
CA ARG A 98 3.33 5.63 10.71
C ARG A 98 4.85 5.72 10.71
N PRO A 99 5.59 4.80 11.37
CA PRO A 99 7.05 4.80 11.37
C PRO A 99 7.65 4.57 9.98
N SER A 100 6.91 3.92 9.07
CA SER A 100 7.34 3.62 7.70
C SER A 100 7.24 4.79 6.72
N LEU A 101 6.50 5.87 7.04
CA LEU A 101 6.26 6.98 6.10
C LEU A 101 7.54 7.62 5.53
N PRO A 102 8.62 7.84 6.31
CA PRO A 102 9.87 8.38 5.76
C PRO A 102 10.49 7.47 4.69
N LEU A 103 10.38 6.15 4.87
CA LEU A 103 10.88 5.19 3.89
C LEU A 103 10.05 5.25 2.60
N VAL A 104 8.72 5.32 2.71
CA VAL A 104 7.85 5.44 1.51
C VAL A 104 8.12 6.74 0.76
N ARG A 105 8.28 7.87 1.46
CA ARG A 105 8.61 9.17 0.84
C ARG A 105 9.91 9.10 0.06
N ARG A 106 10.95 8.50 0.65
CA ARG A 106 12.23 8.31 -0.03
C ARG A 106 12.08 7.48 -1.30
N VAL A 107 11.40 6.33 -1.25
CA VAL A 107 11.22 5.47 -2.43
C VAL A 107 10.37 6.17 -3.50
N LEU A 108 9.35 6.92 -3.10
CA LEU A 108 8.56 7.75 -4.00
C LEU A 108 9.42 8.78 -4.74
N GLU A 109 10.29 9.50 -4.04
CA GLU A 109 11.24 10.46 -4.63
C GLU A 109 12.23 9.78 -5.59
N GLU A 110 12.77 8.62 -5.21
CA GLU A 110 13.63 7.81 -6.08
C GLU A 110 12.91 7.48 -7.41
N PHE A 111 11.64 7.08 -7.36
CA PHE A 111 10.86 6.76 -8.55
C PHE A 111 10.45 7.97 -9.38
N ARG A 112 10.14 9.12 -8.76
CA ARG A 112 9.87 10.36 -9.51
C ARG A 112 11.06 10.74 -10.39
N GLY A 113 12.27 10.76 -9.82
CA GLY A 113 13.48 11.08 -10.58
C GLY A 113 13.79 10.07 -11.70
N LEU A 114 13.45 8.79 -11.51
CA LEU A 114 13.60 7.78 -12.56
C LEU A 114 12.62 7.98 -13.72
N VAL A 115 11.35 8.27 -13.42
CA VAL A 115 10.32 8.52 -14.45
C VAL A 115 10.67 9.79 -15.23
N GLU A 116 11.04 10.87 -14.56
CA GLU A 116 11.48 12.12 -15.19
C GLU A 116 12.68 11.88 -16.12
N ALA A 117 13.70 11.13 -15.68
CA ALA A 117 14.86 10.82 -16.52
C ALA A 117 14.53 9.97 -17.76
N ILE A 118 13.52 9.10 -17.66
CA ILE A 118 13.03 8.30 -18.81
C ILE A 118 12.25 9.18 -19.78
N GLU A 119 11.41 10.09 -19.27
CA GLU A 119 10.59 11.00 -20.08
C GLU A 119 11.41 12.08 -20.78
N GLU A 120 12.48 12.58 -20.13
CA GLU A 120 13.38 13.58 -20.73
C GLU A 120 14.24 13.00 -21.85
N GLY A 121 14.60 11.71 -21.79
CA GLY A 121 15.35 10.99 -22.81
C GLY A 121 16.71 11.61 -23.20
N PRO A 122 17.59 10.88 -23.91
CA PRO A 122 18.76 11.51 -24.51
C PRO A 122 18.28 12.46 -25.63
N GLY A 123 18.18 13.75 -25.32
CA GLY A 123 17.90 14.78 -26.31
C GLY A 123 18.88 14.69 -27.47
N SER A 124 18.36 14.27 -28.63
CA SER A 124 18.68 14.73 -29.99
C SER A 124 19.98 15.51 -30.15
N GLY A 125 21.12 14.83 -30.00
CA GLY A 125 22.43 15.30 -30.44
C GLY A 125 22.77 14.66 -31.79
N CYS A 126 22.26 15.24 -32.87
CA CYS A 126 22.74 15.04 -34.24
C CYS A 126 22.83 16.41 -34.92
#